data_AF-A0A848FU65-F1
#
_entry.id   AF-A0A848FU65-F1
#
_cell.length_a   1.000
_cell.length_b   1.000
_cell.length_c   1.000
_cell.angle_alpha   90.00
_cell.angle_beta   90.00
_cell.angle_gamma   90.00
#
_symmetry.space_group_name_H-M   'P 1'
#
loop_
_entity.id
_entity.type
_entity.pdbx_description
1 polymer ?
#
loop_
_entity_poly.entity_id
_entity_poly.type
_entity_poly.pdbx_seq_one_letter_code
_entity_poly.pdbx_strand_id
1 'polypeptide(L)'
;MATLRNKNQKSTGKVGKSSARSVSSQKKTATSAARTRSENKQKAATTSKKASGNRANGSATPNSGTKPAQASKSAKPLSPSRKGISPKVTGSGSVNTAVHPRKAATKAAVNSKTSPSPKAKSAKSSAKTPTGASGNFSAAEFTRRLYLLQSDEELRKIQRYFKSGEGQYGEGDQFIGVRMGHLFDLAKTFIAMTPDQLEILMDSPIHELRAGAMSIMDKQGRNRKTSPEQRKALYELYLRRHDRINNWDLVDLAAQFVVGAYLDGKPKDPLYRLARSKNMWERRTAIVATAYFLRKGDTTETFKISEMLMQDKEDLIQKAAGGWLRMAGSQQPKQLLAFLDKYAAKLPRTFLRYAIERLSPAQKAHYMKPGKK
;
A
#
# COMPACT_ATOMS: atom_id res chain seq x y z
N MET A 1 -1.07 -59.94 -29.30
CA MET A 1 -1.42 -61.35 -28.98
C MET A 1 -1.80 -61.43 -27.50
N ALA A 2 -2.70 -62.27 -26.99
CA ALA A 2 -3.96 -62.85 -27.50
C ALA A 2 -4.30 -64.13 -26.69
N THR A 3 -4.75 -63.97 -25.45
CA THR A 3 -5.32 -65.03 -24.58
C THR A 3 -6.25 -64.32 -23.57
N LEU A 4 -7.52 -64.69 -23.27
CA LEU A 4 -8.20 -65.99 -23.13
C LEU A 4 -7.59 -66.83 -21.98
N ARG A 5 -8.29 -67.33 -20.96
CA ARG A 5 -9.73 -67.55 -20.65
C ARG A 5 -9.93 -67.26 -19.12
N ASN A 6 -11.07 -67.47 -18.43
CA ASN A 6 -12.25 -68.29 -18.68
C ASN A 6 -13.55 -67.75 -18.02
N LYS A 7 -14.69 -68.36 -18.33
CA LYS A 7 -15.99 -68.20 -17.63
C LYS A 7 -16.45 -69.54 -17.00
N ASN A 8 -17.40 -69.47 -16.06
CA ASN A 8 -18.36 -70.49 -15.56
C ASN A 8 -18.36 -70.62 -14.01
N GLN A 9 -19.47 -70.88 -13.30
CA GLN A 9 -20.89 -70.91 -13.71
C GLN A 9 -21.88 -70.67 -12.54
N LYS A 10 -23.15 -70.49 -12.92
CA LYS A 10 -24.46 -70.80 -12.26
C LYS A 10 -24.43 -71.77 -11.05
N SER A 11 -25.40 -71.79 -10.11
CA SER A 11 -26.57 -70.90 -9.81
C SER A 11 -27.42 -71.44 -8.63
N THR A 12 -28.10 -70.57 -7.87
CA THR A 12 -29.54 -70.64 -7.43
C THR A 12 -29.77 -69.54 -6.35
N GLY A 13 -30.97 -68.98 -6.12
CA GLY A 13 -32.29 -69.17 -6.75
C GLY A 13 -33.18 -67.90 -6.64
N LYS A 14 -34.49 -68.04 -6.94
CA LYS A 14 -35.54 -66.99 -6.80
C LYS A 14 -35.83 -66.70 -5.29
N VAL A 15 -36.55 -65.68 -4.81
CA VAL A 15 -37.71 -64.86 -5.26
C VAL A 15 -37.62 -63.48 -4.56
N GLY A 16 -38.15 -62.33 -5.02
CA GLY A 16 -38.83 -61.94 -6.27
C GLY A 16 -39.81 -60.75 -6.05
N LYS A 17 -40.02 -59.91 -7.08
CA LYS A 17 -40.84 -58.66 -7.14
C LYS A 17 -40.33 -57.52 -6.22
N SER A 18 -40.05 -56.30 -6.66
CA SER A 18 -40.61 -55.41 -7.71
C SER A 18 -42.01 -54.86 -7.42
N SER A 19 -42.07 -53.58 -7.08
CA SER A 19 -42.71 -52.60 -7.97
C SER A 19 -42.07 -51.23 -7.79
N ALA A 20 -42.30 -50.33 -8.74
CA ALA A 20 -41.80 -48.96 -8.76
C ALA A 20 -42.86 -47.99 -9.28
N ARG A 21 -42.46 -46.70 -9.35
CA ARG A 21 -43.02 -45.61 -10.17
C ARG A 21 -44.12 -44.72 -9.57
N SER A 22 -43.74 -43.45 -9.45
CA SER A 22 -44.48 -42.23 -9.83
C SER A 22 -45.92 -42.00 -9.35
N VAL A 23 -46.08 -40.96 -8.54
CA VAL A 23 -47.15 -39.94 -8.73
C VAL A 23 -46.49 -38.56 -8.67
N SER A 24 -47.01 -37.60 -9.43
CA SER A 24 -46.68 -36.17 -9.32
C SER A 24 -47.96 -35.34 -9.24
N SER A 25 -47.81 -34.04 -8.95
CA SER A 25 -48.84 -32.99 -8.96
C SER A 25 -49.72 -32.81 -7.70
N GLN A 26 -50.32 -31.61 -7.65
CA GLN A 26 -51.50 -31.20 -6.86
C GLN A 26 -51.45 -31.26 -5.31
N LYS A 27 -50.90 -30.18 -4.71
CA LYS A 27 -51.70 -29.40 -3.74
C LYS A 27 -51.28 -27.92 -3.66
N LYS A 28 -52.03 -27.07 -4.38
CA LYS A 28 -52.21 -25.63 -4.10
C LYS A 28 -53.71 -25.41 -3.93
N THR A 29 -54.19 -25.00 -2.75
CA THR A 29 -55.39 -24.17 -2.48
C THR A 29 -55.70 -24.12 -0.99
N ALA A 30 -56.17 -22.96 -0.50
CA ALA A 30 -56.68 -22.68 0.87
C ALA A 30 -55.69 -22.97 2.04
N THR A 31 -55.65 -22.19 3.13
CA THR A 31 -56.49 -21.09 3.64
C THR A 31 -55.50 -20.01 4.13
N SER A 32 -55.53 -18.74 3.71
CA SER A 32 -56.52 -17.67 3.99
C SER A 32 -56.70 -17.35 5.49
N ALA A 33 -57.13 -16.12 5.80
CA ALA A 33 -57.49 -15.63 7.14
C ALA A 33 -56.37 -15.47 8.21
N ALA A 34 -55.25 -14.83 7.87
CA ALA A 34 -54.28 -14.31 8.86
C ALA A 34 -53.67 -12.93 8.49
N ARG A 35 -54.39 -12.09 7.72
CA ARG A 35 -53.86 -10.79 7.26
C ARG A 35 -54.91 -9.66 7.19
N THR A 36 -55.83 -9.62 8.16
CA THR A 36 -56.96 -8.67 8.22
C THR A 36 -57.33 -8.25 9.66
N ARG A 37 -56.35 -7.98 10.54
CA ARG A 37 -56.65 -7.41 11.88
C ARG A 37 -55.56 -6.54 12.53
N SER A 38 -54.94 -5.64 11.78
CA SER A 38 -54.07 -4.58 12.34
C SER A 38 -54.24 -3.18 11.71
N GLU A 39 -55.32 -2.96 10.94
CA GLU A 39 -55.63 -1.65 10.32
C GLU A 39 -57.13 -1.28 10.43
N ASN A 40 -57.67 -1.25 11.67
CA ASN A 40 -58.69 -0.25 12.02
C ASN A 40 -59.00 -0.21 13.53
N LYS A 41 -58.40 0.76 14.22
CA LYS A 41 -59.09 1.55 15.25
C LYS A 41 -58.62 3.00 15.17
N GLN A 42 -59.42 3.80 14.47
CA GLN A 42 -59.83 5.19 14.75
C GLN A 42 -58.77 6.12 15.40
N LYS A 43 -58.32 7.21 14.76
CA LYS A 43 -59.05 8.42 14.31
C LYS A 43 -59.86 9.16 15.41
N ALA A 44 -59.19 10.05 16.15
CA ALA A 44 -59.65 11.38 16.61
C ALA A 44 -58.49 12.05 17.37
N ALA A 45 -58.17 13.36 17.29
CA ALA A 45 -58.53 14.42 16.35
C ALA A 45 -57.25 14.91 15.61
N THR A 46 -57.20 15.67 14.50
CA THR A 46 -58.09 16.58 13.75
C THR A 46 -58.09 18.07 14.18
N THR A 47 -57.42 18.90 13.36
CA THR A 47 -57.61 20.35 13.11
C THR A 47 -57.58 21.39 14.24
N SER A 48 -56.47 22.13 14.33
CA SER A 48 -56.32 23.52 13.80
C SER A 48 -54.81 23.87 13.72
N LYS A 49 -54.30 24.88 13.01
CA LYS A 49 -54.88 26.12 12.45
C LYS A 49 -54.29 26.39 11.03
N LYS A 50 -54.99 27.16 10.18
CA LYS A 50 -54.63 27.40 8.76
C LYS A 50 -54.20 28.86 8.52
N ALA A 51 -53.51 29.09 7.39
CA ALA A 51 -52.83 30.32 6.97
C ALA A 51 -53.67 31.62 6.90
N SER A 52 -53.00 32.74 7.15
CA SER A 52 -53.21 34.08 6.55
C SER A 52 -52.00 34.99 6.91
N GLY A 53 -51.57 36.01 6.16
CA GLY A 53 -51.97 36.37 4.79
C GLY A 53 -51.74 37.84 4.38
N ASN A 54 -50.54 38.16 3.85
CA ASN A 54 -50.28 39.14 2.78
C ASN A 54 -50.28 40.68 3.09
N ARG A 55 -49.53 41.43 2.25
CA ARG A 55 -49.50 42.91 2.03
C ARG A 55 -49.02 43.84 3.17
N ALA A 56 -48.54 45.08 2.92
CA ALA A 56 -47.90 45.73 1.75
C ALA A 56 -47.37 47.15 2.13
N ASN A 57 -46.66 47.81 1.20
CA ASN A 57 -46.19 49.22 1.20
C ASN A 57 -45.01 49.53 2.16
N GLY A 58 -44.12 50.51 1.87
CA GLY A 58 -43.91 51.27 0.63
C GLY A 58 -43.23 52.64 0.86
N SER A 59 -42.52 53.18 -0.16
CA SER A 59 -41.89 54.52 -0.20
C SER A 59 -40.64 54.74 0.71
N ALA A 60 -39.65 55.60 0.43
CA ALA A 60 -39.28 56.31 -0.80
C ALA A 60 -37.76 56.64 -0.88
N THR A 61 -37.28 56.93 -2.10
CA THR A 61 -36.00 57.54 -2.52
C THR A 61 -35.97 59.09 -2.29
N PRO A 62 -34.87 59.88 -2.47
CA PRO A 62 -34.01 59.90 -3.69
C PRO A 62 -32.53 60.41 -3.63
N ASN A 63 -31.83 60.22 -4.78
CA ASN A 63 -30.72 60.98 -5.44
C ASN A 63 -29.57 61.61 -4.61
N SER A 64 -28.31 61.59 -5.07
CA SER A 64 -27.78 61.88 -6.43
C SER A 64 -26.54 61.01 -6.78
N GLY A 65 -26.04 60.89 -8.03
CA GLY A 65 -25.25 61.85 -8.83
C GLY A 65 -23.76 61.84 -8.40
N THR A 66 -22.73 61.66 -9.25
CA THR A 66 -22.57 61.80 -10.73
C THR A 66 -21.43 60.94 -11.33
N LYS A 67 -21.38 60.85 -12.68
CA LYS A 67 -20.25 60.40 -13.56
C LYS A 67 -19.78 61.63 -14.41
N PRO A 68 -18.73 61.63 -15.30
CA PRO A 68 -18.13 60.58 -16.16
C PRO A 68 -16.71 60.14 -15.66
N ALA A 69 -15.60 59.86 -16.39
CA ALA A 69 -15.16 59.80 -17.80
C ALA A 69 -14.09 58.65 -17.95
N GLN A 70 -13.62 58.10 -19.08
CA GLN A 70 -12.94 58.57 -20.32
C GLN A 70 -11.52 59.16 -20.13
N ALA A 71 -10.46 58.79 -20.88
CA ALA A 71 -10.29 57.70 -21.88
C ALA A 71 -8.79 57.38 -22.21
N SER A 72 -8.51 56.21 -22.82
CA SER A 72 -7.41 55.84 -23.77
C SER A 72 -5.95 56.33 -23.54
N LYS A 73 -4.91 55.49 -23.68
CA LYS A 73 -4.37 55.00 -24.99
C LYS A 73 -3.38 53.82 -24.85
N SER A 74 -2.94 53.28 -25.99
CA SER A 74 -2.19 52.03 -26.17
C SER A 74 -0.67 52.09 -25.87
N ALA A 75 -0.10 50.98 -25.39
CA ALA A 75 1.31 50.63 -25.62
C ALA A 75 1.55 49.09 -25.61
N LYS A 76 2.20 48.60 -26.66
CA LYS A 76 3.10 47.42 -26.66
C LYS A 76 4.54 47.98 -26.61
N PRO A 77 5.63 47.22 -26.29
CA PRO A 77 5.87 45.84 -26.75
C PRO A 77 6.67 44.94 -25.75
N LEU A 78 7.33 43.91 -26.29
CA LEU A 78 8.49 43.14 -25.76
C LEU A 78 8.25 42.11 -24.64
N SER A 79 8.27 40.84 -25.06
CA SER A 79 8.57 39.67 -24.23
C SER A 79 10.06 39.60 -23.88
N PRO A 80 10.44 38.98 -22.75
CA PRO A 80 11.70 38.26 -22.65
C PRO A 80 11.49 36.77 -22.33
N SER A 81 12.15 35.90 -23.10
CA SER A 81 12.18 34.46 -22.82
C SER A 81 12.91 34.17 -21.50
N ARG A 82 12.25 33.49 -20.53
CA ARG A 82 12.95 32.79 -19.45
C ARG A 82 12.92 31.29 -19.67
N LYS A 83 14.13 30.70 -19.72
CA LYS A 83 14.36 29.26 -19.87
C LYS A 83 13.73 28.52 -18.69
N GLY A 84 12.86 27.54 -18.96
CA GLY A 84 12.28 26.69 -17.91
C GLY A 84 13.34 25.77 -17.31
N ILE A 85 13.86 26.12 -16.13
CA ILE A 85 14.76 25.25 -15.36
C ILE A 85 13.92 24.15 -14.69
N SER A 86 13.68 23.07 -15.43
CA SER A 86 13.08 21.85 -14.89
C SER A 86 14.05 21.17 -13.91
N PRO A 87 13.68 20.94 -12.64
CA PRO A 87 14.53 20.20 -11.71
C PRO A 87 14.74 18.77 -12.19
N LYS A 88 16.00 18.41 -12.43
CA LYS A 88 16.41 17.15 -13.07
C LYS A 88 16.26 15.99 -12.09
N VAL A 89 15.19 15.19 -12.23
CA VAL A 89 14.94 14.00 -11.37
C VAL A 89 15.87 12.85 -11.75
N THR A 90 17.13 12.95 -11.33
CA THR A 90 18.13 11.85 -11.42
C THR A 90 18.26 11.15 -10.07
N GLY A 91 17.30 10.27 -9.77
CA GLY A 91 17.26 9.44 -8.55
C GLY A 91 17.38 7.93 -8.81
N SER A 92 17.95 7.52 -9.95
CA SER A 92 18.10 6.10 -10.31
C SER A 92 19.30 5.46 -9.61
N GLY A 93 19.11 5.06 -8.35
CA GLY A 93 20.09 4.28 -7.59
C GLY A 93 20.31 2.88 -8.18
N SER A 94 21.15 2.79 -9.22
CA SER A 94 21.51 1.51 -9.85
C SER A 94 22.40 0.69 -8.92
N VAL A 95 21.82 -0.31 -8.27
CA VAL A 95 22.58 -1.28 -7.45
C VAL A 95 23.25 -2.27 -8.40
N ASN A 96 24.51 -1.99 -8.76
CA ASN A 96 25.34 -2.89 -9.54
C ASN A 96 25.61 -4.19 -8.77
N THR A 97 24.92 -5.28 -9.12
CA THR A 97 25.22 -6.62 -8.62
C THR A 97 26.30 -7.28 -9.47
N ALA A 98 27.55 -6.94 -9.22
CA ALA A 98 28.69 -7.63 -9.85
C ALA A 98 28.74 -9.09 -9.37
N VAL A 99 28.69 -10.03 -10.32
CA VAL A 99 28.84 -11.46 -10.05
C VAL A 99 30.33 -11.81 -10.07
N HIS A 100 30.84 -12.44 -9.00
CA HIS A 100 32.14 -13.10 -8.97
C HIS A 100 32.02 -14.43 -8.20
N PRO A 101 32.48 -15.56 -8.76
CA PRO A 101 32.48 -16.85 -8.07
C PRO A 101 33.70 -16.98 -7.13
N ARG A 102 33.51 -17.65 -5.98
CA ARG A 102 34.62 -18.23 -5.21
C ARG A 102 34.51 -19.75 -5.20
N LYS A 103 35.61 -20.44 -5.56
CA LYS A 103 35.76 -21.89 -5.40
C LYS A 103 36.51 -22.20 -4.10
N ALA A 104 36.13 -23.34 -3.50
CA ALA A 104 36.91 -24.26 -2.68
C ALA A 104 37.73 -23.75 -1.48
N ALA A 105 37.90 -24.65 -0.49
CA ALA A 105 38.78 -24.49 0.65
C ALA A 105 39.62 -25.77 0.83
N THR A 106 40.75 -25.65 1.52
CA THR A 106 41.57 -26.79 1.98
C THR A 106 41.98 -26.58 3.45
N LYS A 107 42.41 -27.68 4.09
CA LYS A 107 42.56 -27.81 5.55
C LYS A 107 43.99 -27.52 6.02
N ALA A 108 44.12 -27.05 7.26
CA ALA A 108 45.18 -27.45 8.18
C ALA A 108 44.65 -27.31 9.63
N ALA A 109 45.18 -28.09 10.57
CA ALA A 109 44.81 -28.04 11.98
C ALA A 109 45.99 -28.43 12.88
N VAL A 110 46.13 -27.77 14.03
CA VAL A 110 47.05 -28.16 15.12
C VAL A 110 46.34 -27.93 16.46
N ASN A 111 46.52 -28.86 17.39
CA ASN A 111 46.03 -28.77 18.77
C ASN A 111 47.09 -28.13 19.69
N SER A 112 46.63 -27.42 20.72
CA SER A 112 47.26 -27.51 22.05
C SER A 112 46.21 -27.31 23.14
N LYS A 113 46.50 -27.80 24.36
CA LYS A 113 45.57 -27.89 25.49
C LYS A 113 45.89 -26.81 26.53
N THR A 114 44.88 -26.33 27.26
CA THR A 114 44.84 -26.43 28.74
C THR A 114 43.54 -25.86 29.32
N SER A 115 43.23 -26.30 30.55
CA SER A 115 42.27 -25.70 31.48
C SER A 115 42.81 -25.98 32.90
N PRO A 116 42.46 -25.18 33.90
CA PRO A 116 41.33 -25.59 34.75
C PRO A 116 40.45 -24.44 35.26
N SER A 117 39.30 -24.80 35.83
CA SER A 117 38.45 -23.97 36.71
C SER A 117 38.76 -24.35 38.20
N PRO A 118 38.00 -24.05 39.29
CA PRO A 118 36.56 -23.69 39.38
C PRO A 118 36.11 -22.74 40.54
N LYS A 119 34.77 -22.62 40.70
CA LYS A 119 34.00 -22.07 41.87
C LYS A 119 34.03 -20.53 42.01
N ALA A 120 33.07 -19.88 42.69
CA ALA A 120 31.98 -20.37 43.56
C ALA A 120 30.59 -19.73 43.27
N LYS A 121 29.59 -20.09 44.08
CA LYS A 121 28.17 -19.67 43.95
C LYS A 121 27.87 -18.37 44.71
N SER A 122 26.89 -17.60 44.25
CA SER A 122 26.03 -16.77 45.11
C SER A 122 24.67 -16.58 44.46
N ALA A 123 23.59 -16.61 45.24
CA ALA A 123 22.23 -16.34 44.78
C ALA A 123 21.52 -15.44 45.80
N LYS A 124 20.90 -14.36 45.34
CA LYS A 124 19.95 -13.55 46.10
C LYS A 124 18.83 -13.07 45.17
N SER A 125 17.60 -13.13 45.67
CA SER A 125 16.39 -12.70 44.96
C SER A 125 16.01 -11.26 45.32
N SER A 126 15.58 -10.49 44.32
CA SER A 126 14.86 -9.23 44.53
C SER A 126 13.94 -8.90 43.34
N ALA A 127 12.87 -8.14 43.63
CA ALA A 127 11.91 -7.46 42.76
C ALA A 127 11.76 -7.90 41.28
N LYS A 128 10.57 -8.39 40.92
CA LYS A 128 10.21 -8.79 39.55
C LYS A 128 9.78 -7.59 38.68
N THR A 129 10.74 -6.81 38.21
CA THR A 129 10.54 -5.82 37.12
C THR A 129 10.52 -6.56 35.77
N PRO A 130 9.72 -6.14 34.75
CA PRO A 130 9.70 -6.78 33.44
C PRO A 130 10.94 -6.42 32.58
N THR A 131 12.09 -6.98 32.92
CA THR A 131 13.34 -6.85 32.15
C THR A 131 13.40 -7.88 31.02
N GLY A 132 13.33 -7.42 29.76
CA GLY A 132 13.24 -8.29 28.58
C GLY A 132 13.89 -7.78 27.29
N ALA A 133 14.70 -6.73 27.32
CA ALA A 133 15.40 -6.19 26.15
C ALA A 133 16.90 -6.03 26.41
N SER A 134 17.73 -6.92 25.84
CA SER A 134 19.16 -7.02 26.11
C SER A 134 20.01 -6.01 25.33
N GLY A 135 20.09 -4.78 25.85
CA GLY A 135 21.20 -3.84 25.63
C GLY A 135 21.27 -3.14 24.28
N ASN A 136 21.49 -3.88 23.18
CA ASN A 136 22.05 -3.30 21.95
C ASN A 136 21.04 -2.97 20.84
N PHE A 137 19.80 -3.48 20.92
CA PHE A 137 18.81 -3.37 19.84
C PHE A 137 17.44 -2.81 20.29
N SER A 138 17.41 -1.98 21.33
CA SER A 138 16.18 -1.37 21.84
C SER A 138 15.74 -0.15 21.02
N ALA A 139 14.45 0.16 21.07
CA ALA A 139 13.88 1.39 20.50
C ALA A 139 14.45 2.64 21.15
N ALA A 140 14.75 2.58 22.46
CA ALA A 140 15.33 3.69 23.22
C ALA A 140 16.76 4.03 22.74
N GLU A 141 17.62 3.03 22.54
CA GLU A 141 19.00 3.26 22.07
C GLU A 141 19.05 3.60 20.57
N PHE A 142 18.12 3.08 19.75
CA PHE A 142 17.94 3.57 18.38
C PHE A 142 17.54 5.05 18.38
N THR A 143 16.54 5.42 19.17
CA THR A 143 16.06 6.80 19.32
C THR A 143 17.19 7.74 19.73
N ARG A 144 17.92 7.39 20.81
CA ARG A 144 19.07 8.15 21.30
C ARG A 144 20.12 8.36 20.20
N ARG A 145 20.52 7.29 19.50
CA ARG A 145 21.52 7.36 18.43
C ARG A 145 21.02 8.09 17.18
N LEU A 146 19.71 8.16 16.95
CA LEU A 146 19.12 8.93 15.86
C LEU A 146 19.15 10.45 16.18
N TYR A 147 18.82 10.86 17.40
CA TYR A 147 18.91 12.27 17.82
C TYR A 147 20.35 12.82 17.73
N LEU A 148 21.39 11.98 17.94
CA LEU A 148 22.79 12.36 17.73
C LEU A 148 23.17 12.62 16.25
N LEU A 149 22.27 12.38 15.30
CA LEU A 149 22.48 12.59 13.86
C LEU A 149 21.67 13.78 13.31
N GLN A 150 21.00 14.56 14.17
CA GLN A 150 20.12 15.66 13.78
C GLN A 150 20.89 16.89 13.26
N SER A 151 20.27 17.66 12.38
CA SER A 151 20.81 18.91 11.86
C SER A 151 19.70 19.87 11.43
N ASP A 152 19.72 21.10 11.95
CA ASP A 152 18.76 22.15 11.53
C ASP A 152 18.85 22.46 10.03
N GLU A 153 20.03 22.25 9.41
CA GLU A 153 20.21 22.48 7.97
C GLU A 153 19.49 21.41 7.14
N GLU A 154 19.57 20.14 7.56
CA GLU A 154 18.82 19.05 6.94
C GLU A 154 17.32 19.17 7.28
N LEU A 155 16.93 19.58 8.49
CA LEU A 155 15.54 19.86 8.88
C LEU A 155 14.91 20.91 7.94
N ARG A 156 15.60 22.03 7.72
CA ARG A 156 15.18 23.07 6.76
C ARG A 156 15.09 22.58 5.32
N LYS A 157 15.81 21.52 4.92
CA LYS A 157 15.67 20.88 3.59
C LYS A 157 14.47 19.94 3.55
N ILE A 158 14.30 19.12 4.58
CA ILE A 158 13.22 18.13 4.75
C ILE A 158 11.85 18.81 4.79
N GLN A 159 11.70 19.90 5.55
CA GLN A 159 10.48 20.71 5.62
C GLN A 159 10.06 21.36 4.28
N ARG A 160 10.98 21.52 3.32
CA ARG A 160 10.67 22.00 1.95
C ARG A 160 10.34 20.88 0.97
N TYR A 161 10.57 19.62 1.35
CA TYR A 161 10.44 18.45 0.49
C TYR A 161 9.17 17.65 0.79
N PHE A 162 8.94 17.34 2.07
CA PHE A 162 7.69 16.72 2.51
C PHE A 162 6.55 17.74 2.56
N LYS A 163 5.32 17.24 2.42
CA LYS A 163 4.10 18.05 2.51
C LYS A 163 3.34 17.67 3.79
N SER A 164 3.69 18.34 4.88
CA SER A 164 3.15 18.09 6.24
C SER A 164 2.32 19.23 6.83
N GLY A 165 1.93 20.22 6.01
CA GLY A 165 0.93 21.22 6.41
C GLY A 165 -0.50 20.66 6.42
N GLU A 166 -1.44 21.48 6.89
CA GLU A 166 -2.88 21.16 6.91
C GLU A 166 -3.42 20.78 5.51
N GLY A 167 -4.22 19.72 5.45
CA GLY A 167 -4.76 19.14 4.23
C GLY A 167 -3.73 18.45 3.33
N GLN A 168 -2.51 18.20 3.82
CA GLN A 168 -1.43 17.57 3.05
C GLN A 168 -1.19 16.12 3.48
N TYR A 169 -0.55 15.33 2.61
CA TYR A 169 -0.47 13.88 2.79
C TYR A 169 0.31 13.44 4.04
N GLY A 170 1.23 14.27 4.56
CA GLY A 170 1.99 14.01 5.77
C GLY A 170 1.60 14.94 6.93
N GLU A 171 0.37 15.44 6.96
CA GLU A 171 -0.13 16.28 8.06
C GLU A 171 0.12 15.62 9.42
N GLY A 172 0.72 16.37 10.34
CA GLY A 172 1.14 15.85 11.66
C GLY A 172 2.50 15.14 11.71
N ASP A 173 3.16 14.89 10.57
CA ASP A 173 4.56 14.39 10.58
C ASP A 173 5.50 15.44 11.18
N GLN A 174 6.08 15.12 12.33
CA GLN A 174 7.18 15.88 12.92
C GLN A 174 8.52 15.38 12.37
N PHE A 175 9.49 16.26 12.20
CA PHE A 175 10.83 15.92 11.69
C PHE A 175 11.91 16.48 12.61
N ILE A 176 13.02 15.75 12.75
CA ILE A 176 14.18 16.15 13.58
C ILE A 176 15.40 16.57 12.77
N GLY A 177 15.42 16.34 11.46
CA GLY A 177 16.50 16.77 10.58
C GLY A 177 17.60 15.74 10.39
N VAL A 178 17.27 14.44 10.32
CA VAL A 178 18.28 13.40 10.05
C VAL A 178 18.34 13.07 8.56
N ARG A 179 19.54 13.21 7.97
CA ARG A 179 19.82 12.80 6.59
C ARG A 179 19.54 11.31 6.41
N MET A 180 18.64 10.96 5.47
CA MET A 180 18.17 9.58 5.25
C MET A 180 19.29 8.53 5.06
N GLY A 181 20.46 8.92 4.52
CA GLY A 181 21.63 8.04 4.45
C GLY A 181 22.10 7.58 5.83
N HIS A 182 22.29 8.52 6.77
CA HIS A 182 22.72 8.22 8.14
C HIS A 182 21.68 7.39 8.90
N LEU A 183 20.38 7.66 8.67
CA LEU A 183 19.28 6.84 9.18
C LEU A 183 19.35 5.40 8.65
N PHE A 184 19.60 5.19 7.36
CA PHE A 184 19.75 3.86 6.77
C PHE A 184 21.00 3.13 7.26
N ASP A 185 22.09 3.84 7.54
CA ASP A 185 23.30 3.29 8.14
C ASP A 185 23.09 2.92 9.61
N LEU A 186 22.45 3.77 10.40
CA LEU A 186 22.02 3.46 11.76
C LEU A 186 21.14 2.20 11.78
N ALA A 187 20.13 2.13 10.90
CA ALA A 187 19.24 0.99 10.75
C ALA A 187 19.95 -0.33 10.34
N LYS A 188 21.15 -0.29 9.71
CA LYS A 188 21.97 -1.51 9.50
C LYS A 188 22.50 -2.05 10.82
N THR A 189 22.78 -1.20 11.80
CA THR A 189 23.27 -1.61 13.13
C THR A 189 22.17 -2.14 14.06
N PHE A 190 20.90 -2.04 13.67
CA PHE A 190 19.73 -2.48 14.45
C PHE A 190 18.90 -3.59 13.77
N ILE A 191 19.48 -4.34 12.82
CA ILE A 191 18.76 -5.39 12.06
C ILE A 191 18.13 -6.47 12.97
N ALA A 192 18.64 -6.69 14.19
CA ALA A 192 18.12 -7.67 15.14
C ALA A 192 17.01 -7.13 16.08
N MET A 193 16.51 -5.90 15.88
CA MET A 193 15.41 -5.33 16.68
C MET A 193 14.12 -6.17 16.56
N THR A 194 13.44 -6.44 17.68
CA THR A 194 12.20 -7.23 17.72
C THR A 194 11.00 -6.44 17.20
N PRO A 195 9.88 -7.10 16.79
CA PRO A 195 8.67 -6.42 16.33
C PRO A 195 8.11 -5.42 17.35
N ASP A 196 8.18 -5.73 18.64
CA ASP A 196 7.65 -4.86 19.71
C ASP A 196 8.49 -3.59 19.88
N GLN A 197 9.81 -3.68 19.68
CA GLN A 197 10.69 -2.51 19.68
C GLN A 197 10.54 -1.68 18.39
N LEU A 198 10.27 -2.34 17.26
CA LEU A 198 9.92 -1.65 16.01
C LEU A 198 8.59 -0.90 16.15
N GLU A 199 7.60 -1.47 16.84
CA GLU A 199 6.33 -0.80 17.13
C GLU A 199 6.51 0.48 17.96
N ILE A 200 7.35 0.45 19.01
CA ILE A 200 7.65 1.65 19.81
C ILE A 200 8.25 2.78 18.95
N LEU A 201 9.07 2.45 17.94
CA LEU A 201 9.54 3.43 16.96
C LEU A 201 8.43 3.89 15.99
N MET A 202 7.51 3.00 15.62
CA MET A 202 6.37 3.32 14.74
C MET A 202 5.35 4.24 15.43
N ASP A 203 5.17 4.15 16.74
CA ASP A 203 4.23 5.00 17.49
C ASP A 203 4.68 6.46 17.68
N SER A 204 5.93 6.79 17.35
CA SER A 204 6.46 8.14 17.49
C SER A 204 5.88 9.11 16.45
N PRO A 205 5.54 10.37 16.82
CA PRO A 205 5.20 11.40 15.85
C PRO A 205 6.39 11.77 14.95
N ILE A 206 7.63 11.49 15.37
CA ILE A 206 8.84 11.77 14.58
C ILE A 206 8.91 10.82 13.38
N HIS A 207 8.88 11.39 12.19
CA HIS A 207 8.94 10.69 10.92
C HIS A 207 10.24 9.87 10.79
N GLU A 208 11.41 10.39 11.19
CA GLU A 208 12.67 9.66 11.08
C GLU A 208 12.75 8.42 12.01
N LEU A 209 12.00 8.39 13.12
CA LEU A 209 11.89 7.17 13.96
C LEU A 209 11.04 6.10 13.25
N ARG A 210 9.92 6.51 12.65
CA ARG A 210 9.06 5.64 11.84
C ARG A 210 9.79 5.10 10.61
N ALA A 211 10.48 5.96 9.86
CA ALA A 211 11.32 5.57 8.73
C ALA A 211 12.48 4.66 9.16
N GLY A 212 13.04 4.88 10.36
CA GLY A 212 13.97 3.97 11.02
C GLY A 212 13.42 2.55 11.16
N ALA A 213 12.22 2.43 11.75
CA ALA A 213 11.52 1.15 11.87
C ALA A 213 11.28 0.49 10.50
N MET A 214 10.71 1.21 9.53
CA MET A 214 10.46 0.66 8.18
C MET A 214 11.77 0.19 7.52
N SER A 215 12.87 0.92 7.70
CA SER A 215 14.18 0.57 7.15
C SER A 215 14.79 -0.67 7.81
N ILE A 216 14.54 -0.92 9.10
CA ILE A 216 14.94 -2.15 9.79
C ILE A 216 14.05 -3.32 9.33
N MET A 217 12.72 -3.14 9.27
CA MET A 217 11.77 -4.15 8.80
C MET A 217 12.09 -4.62 7.38
N ASP A 218 12.42 -3.69 6.49
CA ASP A 218 12.90 -3.96 5.13
C ASP A 218 14.18 -4.83 5.13
N LYS A 219 15.18 -4.45 5.94
CA LYS A 219 16.44 -5.22 6.04
C LYS A 219 16.21 -6.63 6.57
N GLN A 220 15.31 -6.82 7.53
CA GLN A 220 14.90 -8.15 7.98
C GLN A 220 14.12 -8.91 6.89
N GLY A 221 13.22 -8.25 6.15
CA GLY A 221 12.50 -8.83 5.02
C GLY A 221 13.40 -9.30 3.88
N ARG A 222 14.48 -8.56 3.58
CA ARG A 222 15.53 -8.94 2.61
C ARG A 222 16.42 -10.07 3.09
N ASN A 223 16.72 -10.16 4.38
CA ASN A 223 17.68 -11.10 4.94
C ASN A 223 17.18 -12.55 4.84
N ARG A 224 17.88 -13.40 4.07
CA ARG A 224 17.57 -14.83 3.88
C ARG A 224 17.64 -15.66 5.17
N LYS A 225 18.25 -15.15 6.24
CA LYS A 225 18.32 -15.80 7.56
C LYS A 225 17.13 -15.47 8.49
N THR A 226 16.29 -14.50 8.14
CA THR A 226 15.09 -14.15 8.94
C THR A 226 14.06 -15.28 8.86
N SER A 227 13.66 -15.81 10.01
CA SER A 227 12.81 -17.00 10.11
C SER A 227 11.38 -16.75 9.58
N PRO A 228 10.61 -17.82 9.27
CA PRO A 228 9.21 -17.69 8.83
C PRO A 228 8.33 -16.95 9.85
N GLU A 229 8.59 -17.16 11.15
CA GLU A 229 7.84 -16.60 12.27
C GLU A 229 8.12 -15.10 12.40
N GLN A 230 9.40 -14.70 12.36
CA GLN A 230 9.77 -13.28 12.35
C GLN A 230 9.26 -12.58 11.09
N ARG A 231 9.29 -13.25 9.92
CA ARG A 231 8.69 -12.72 8.69
C ARG A 231 7.17 -12.53 8.80
N LYS A 232 6.48 -13.44 9.49
CA LYS A 232 5.05 -13.30 9.81
C LYS A 232 4.80 -12.12 10.74
N ALA A 233 5.55 -12.01 11.85
CA ALA A 233 5.38 -10.93 12.81
C ALA A 233 5.63 -9.54 12.19
N LEU A 234 6.66 -9.39 11.34
CA LEU A 234 6.92 -8.16 10.58
C LEU A 234 5.77 -7.82 9.61
N TYR A 235 5.21 -8.82 8.92
CA TYR A 235 4.09 -8.64 8.01
C TYR A 235 2.80 -8.24 8.75
N GLU A 236 2.51 -8.87 9.89
CA GLU A 236 1.34 -8.58 10.71
C GLU A 236 1.45 -7.20 11.38
N LEU A 237 2.65 -6.82 11.87
CA LEU A 237 2.98 -5.47 12.33
C LEU A 237 2.76 -4.43 11.22
N TYR A 238 3.31 -4.66 10.02
CA TYR A 238 3.14 -3.75 8.89
C TYR A 238 1.66 -3.55 8.55
N LEU A 239 0.90 -4.64 8.39
CA LEU A 239 -0.51 -4.53 7.99
C LEU A 239 -1.36 -3.81 9.04
N ARG A 240 -1.16 -4.09 10.33
CA ARG A 240 -1.97 -3.48 11.40
C ARG A 240 -1.58 -2.03 11.71
N ARG A 241 -0.40 -1.55 11.29
CA ARG A 241 0.10 -0.20 11.57
C ARG A 241 0.06 0.79 10.39
N HIS A 242 -0.91 0.65 9.48
CA HIS A 242 -1.20 1.66 8.45
C HIS A 242 -1.74 3.00 9.01
N ASP A 243 -1.95 3.12 10.32
CA ASP A 243 -2.14 4.38 11.05
C ASP A 243 -0.82 5.18 11.20
N ARG A 244 0.33 4.49 11.22
CA ARG A 244 1.67 5.09 11.35
C ARG A 244 2.45 5.13 10.03
N ILE A 245 2.13 4.24 9.10
CA ILE A 245 2.66 4.24 7.72
C ILE A 245 1.84 5.22 6.87
N ASN A 246 1.85 6.50 7.27
CA ASN A 246 1.03 7.59 6.72
C ASN A 246 1.72 8.39 5.60
N ASN A 247 2.82 7.89 5.03
CA ASN A 247 3.64 8.64 4.08
C ASN A 247 4.18 7.71 2.97
N TRP A 248 4.45 8.26 1.78
CA TRP A 248 4.72 7.48 0.57
C TRP A 248 6.06 6.75 0.62
N ASP A 249 7.05 7.32 1.32
CA ASP A 249 8.38 6.75 1.48
C ASP A 249 8.41 5.66 2.57
N LEU A 250 7.64 5.82 3.66
CA LEU A 250 7.41 4.78 4.67
C LEU A 250 6.83 3.50 4.03
N VAL A 251 5.91 3.65 3.06
CA VAL A 251 5.42 2.53 2.25
C VAL A 251 6.52 1.99 1.35
N ASP A 252 7.17 2.85 0.56
CA ASP A 252 8.16 2.46 -0.46
C ASP A 252 9.42 1.80 0.12
N LEU A 253 9.79 2.13 1.36
CA LEU A 253 10.89 1.52 2.09
C LEU A 253 10.69 0.01 2.31
N ALA A 254 9.48 -0.41 2.67
CA ALA A 254 9.26 -1.71 3.31
C ALA A 254 8.21 -2.60 2.63
N ALA A 255 7.22 -2.06 1.91
CA ALA A 255 6.15 -2.86 1.31
C ALA A 255 6.69 -3.97 0.39
N GLN A 256 7.78 -3.72 -0.34
CA GLN A 256 8.40 -4.72 -1.22
C GLN A 256 8.86 -5.98 -0.48
N PHE A 257 9.61 -5.84 0.63
CA PHE A 257 10.25 -6.97 1.30
C PHE A 257 9.57 -7.44 2.59
N VAL A 258 8.63 -6.66 3.13
CA VAL A 258 7.78 -7.06 4.26
C VAL A 258 6.45 -7.63 3.77
N VAL A 259 5.80 -6.99 2.79
CA VAL A 259 4.51 -7.46 2.26
C VAL A 259 4.70 -8.34 1.02
N GLY A 260 5.42 -7.85 0.01
CA GLY A 260 5.66 -8.59 -1.25
C GLY A 260 6.38 -9.92 -1.04
N ALA A 261 7.54 -9.90 -0.36
CA ALA A 261 8.30 -11.12 -0.08
C ALA A 261 7.58 -12.10 0.87
N TYR A 262 6.75 -11.60 1.80
CA TYR A 262 5.97 -12.49 2.67
C TYR A 262 4.86 -13.21 1.90
N LEU A 263 4.27 -12.56 0.89
CA LEU A 263 3.21 -13.13 0.05
C LEU A 263 3.72 -13.90 -1.17
N ASP A 264 5.04 -14.06 -1.32
CA ASP A 264 5.60 -15.00 -2.29
C ASP A 264 5.17 -16.44 -1.98
N GLY A 265 4.80 -17.20 -3.00
CA GLY A 265 4.19 -18.54 -2.85
C GLY A 265 2.82 -18.60 -2.15
N LYS A 266 2.21 -17.47 -1.76
CA LYS A 266 0.93 -17.41 -1.01
C LYS A 266 -0.21 -16.76 -1.82
N PRO A 267 -1.49 -16.93 -1.42
CA PRO A 267 -2.62 -16.19 -1.98
C PRO A 267 -2.43 -14.66 -1.93
N LYS A 268 -2.91 -13.98 -2.97
CA LYS A 268 -2.68 -12.53 -3.19
C LYS A 268 -3.83 -11.65 -2.71
N ASP A 269 -4.89 -12.26 -2.17
CA ASP A 269 -6.07 -11.60 -1.61
C ASP A 269 -5.80 -10.46 -0.62
N PRO A 270 -4.74 -10.48 0.23
CA PRO A 270 -4.38 -9.31 1.03
C PRO A 270 -4.09 -8.07 0.18
N LEU A 271 -3.38 -8.22 -0.95
CA LEU A 271 -3.10 -7.10 -1.87
C LEU A 271 -4.38 -6.61 -2.55
N TYR A 272 -5.28 -7.52 -2.95
CA TYR A 272 -6.56 -7.12 -3.55
C TYR A 272 -7.50 -6.45 -2.54
N ARG A 273 -7.44 -6.79 -1.25
CA ARG A 273 -8.14 -6.06 -0.18
C ARG A 273 -7.56 -4.66 0.01
N LEU A 274 -6.23 -4.56 0.17
CA LEU A 274 -5.50 -3.30 0.31
C LEU A 274 -5.78 -2.34 -0.87
N ALA A 275 -5.76 -2.84 -2.10
CA ALA A 275 -6.06 -2.07 -3.32
C ALA A 275 -7.51 -1.55 -3.41
N ARG A 276 -8.44 -2.10 -2.62
CA ARG A 276 -9.84 -1.63 -2.49
C ARG A 276 -10.09 -0.81 -1.22
N SER A 277 -9.06 -0.54 -0.41
CA SER A 277 -9.21 0.17 0.86
C SER A 277 -9.55 1.65 0.66
N LYS A 278 -10.28 2.22 1.63
CA LYS A 278 -10.49 3.67 1.72
C LYS A 278 -9.17 4.41 2.04
N ASN A 279 -8.28 3.76 2.78
CA ASN A 279 -6.95 4.29 3.11
C ASN A 279 -6.04 4.27 1.87
N MET A 280 -5.50 5.44 1.50
CA MET A 280 -4.60 5.54 0.35
C MET A 280 -3.26 4.82 0.55
N TRP A 281 -2.77 4.73 1.80
CA TRP A 281 -1.49 4.08 2.09
C TRP A 281 -1.56 2.57 1.94
N GLU A 282 -2.69 1.96 2.29
CA GLU A 282 -3.00 0.57 1.96
C GLU A 282 -3.04 0.35 0.43
N ARG A 283 -3.71 1.23 -0.33
CA ARG A 283 -3.72 1.15 -1.79
C ARG A 283 -2.31 1.31 -2.39
N ARG A 284 -1.44 2.11 -1.77
CA ARG A 284 -0.02 2.23 -2.14
C ARG A 284 0.74 0.93 -1.83
N THR A 285 0.60 0.40 -0.63
CA THR A 285 1.19 -0.89 -0.21
C THR A 285 0.86 -2.00 -1.19
N ALA A 286 -0.40 -2.08 -1.64
CA ALA A 286 -0.87 -3.10 -2.57
C ALA A 286 -0.04 -3.16 -3.86
N ILE A 287 0.21 -2.01 -4.49
CA ILE A 287 0.96 -1.94 -5.75
C ILE A 287 2.48 -1.99 -5.54
N VAL A 288 3.01 -1.34 -4.50
CA VAL A 288 4.45 -1.33 -4.19
C VAL A 288 4.94 -2.73 -3.79
N ALA A 289 4.14 -3.52 -3.08
CA ALA A 289 4.45 -4.92 -2.76
C ALA A 289 4.72 -5.77 -4.02
N THR A 290 4.08 -5.47 -5.16
CA THR A 290 4.29 -6.21 -6.42
C THR A 290 5.71 -6.08 -6.98
N ALA A 291 6.46 -5.07 -6.54
CA ALA A 291 7.88 -4.90 -6.86
C ALA A 291 8.74 -6.11 -6.46
N TYR A 292 8.28 -6.97 -5.56
CA TYR A 292 8.97 -8.23 -5.25
C TYR A 292 8.80 -9.26 -6.38
N PHE A 293 7.57 -9.44 -6.89
CA PHE A 293 7.26 -10.37 -7.98
C PHE A 293 7.92 -9.93 -9.30
N LEU A 294 7.97 -8.61 -9.56
CA LEU A 294 8.73 -8.03 -10.68
C LEU A 294 10.23 -8.34 -10.64
N ARG A 295 10.83 -8.53 -9.45
CA ARG A 295 12.24 -8.97 -9.33
C ARG A 295 12.43 -10.46 -9.62
N LYS A 296 11.34 -11.24 -9.65
CA LYS A 296 11.30 -12.65 -10.07
C LYS A 296 10.81 -12.84 -11.52
N GLY A 297 10.52 -11.75 -12.25
CA GLY A 297 9.97 -11.77 -13.61
C GLY A 297 8.46 -11.97 -13.70
N ASP A 298 7.74 -12.01 -12.57
CA ASP A 298 6.28 -12.11 -12.54
C ASP A 298 5.65 -10.70 -12.55
N THR A 299 5.00 -10.36 -13.67
CA THR A 299 4.30 -9.10 -13.88
C THR A 299 2.82 -9.15 -13.50
N THR A 300 2.28 -10.35 -13.23
CA THR A 300 0.84 -10.63 -13.17
C THR A 300 0.11 -9.74 -12.18
N GLU A 301 0.63 -9.67 -10.95
CA GLU A 301 0.00 -8.91 -9.86
C GLU A 301 0.15 -7.39 -10.03
N THR A 302 1.23 -6.93 -10.69
CA THR A 302 1.38 -5.52 -11.03
C THR A 302 0.31 -5.10 -12.04
N PHE A 303 0.10 -5.85 -13.12
CA PHE A 303 -0.94 -5.52 -14.11
C PHE A 303 -2.35 -5.53 -13.49
N LYS A 304 -2.70 -6.58 -12.72
CA LYS A 304 -3.99 -6.66 -12.00
C LYS A 304 -4.23 -5.46 -11.08
N ILE A 305 -3.26 -5.11 -10.25
CA ILE A 305 -3.44 -4.03 -9.25
C ILE A 305 -3.37 -2.64 -9.93
N SER A 306 -2.58 -2.48 -10.99
CA SER A 306 -2.63 -1.28 -11.84
C SER A 306 -3.99 -1.09 -12.53
N GLU A 307 -4.69 -2.18 -12.90
CA GLU A 307 -6.07 -2.12 -13.39
C GLU A 307 -7.05 -1.72 -12.29
N MET A 308 -6.95 -2.32 -11.09
CA MET A 308 -7.80 -1.95 -9.94
C MET A 308 -7.63 -0.49 -9.51
N LEU A 309 -6.42 0.05 -9.58
CA LEU A 309 -6.09 1.43 -9.20
C LEU A 309 -6.18 2.43 -10.37
N MET A 310 -6.68 2.01 -11.54
CA MET A 310 -6.67 2.84 -12.75
C MET A 310 -7.55 4.11 -12.66
N GLN A 311 -8.48 4.18 -11.69
CA GLN A 311 -9.32 5.34 -11.40
C GLN A 311 -9.11 5.91 -9.99
N ASP A 312 -7.96 5.64 -9.35
CA ASP A 312 -7.65 6.24 -8.06
C ASP A 312 -7.59 7.78 -8.18
N LYS A 313 -8.19 8.48 -7.22
CA LYS A 313 -8.21 9.95 -7.17
C LYS A 313 -6.86 10.52 -6.75
N GLU A 314 -6.09 9.76 -5.97
CA GLU A 314 -4.86 10.23 -5.34
C GLU A 314 -3.67 10.23 -6.31
N ASP A 315 -3.11 11.41 -6.57
CA ASP A 315 -1.96 11.59 -7.47
C ASP A 315 -0.73 10.75 -7.04
N LEU A 316 -0.52 10.55 -5.74
CA LEU A 316 0.55 9.66 -5.23
C LEU A 316 0.33 8.18 -5.62
N ILE A 317 -0.92 7.73 -5.71
CA ILE A 317 -1.24 6.34 -6.08
C ILE A 317 -1.21 6.18 -7.60
N GLN A 318 -1.70 7.18 -8.35
CA GLN A 318 -1.53 7.24 -9.81
C GLN A 318 -0.05 7.18 -10.22
N LYS A 319 0.84 7.89 -9.50
CA LYS A 319 2.30 7.82 -9.69
C LYS A 319 2.86 6.44 -9.41
N ALA A 320 2.45 5.79 -8.32
CA ALA A 320 2.89 4.43 -7.99
C ALA A 320 2.41 3.41 -9.04
N ALA A 321 1.12 3.43 -9.37
CA ALA A 321 0.52 2.48 -10.30
C ALA A 321 1.03 2.63 -11.74
N GLY A 322 1.18 3.86 -12.25
CA GLY A 322 1.84 4.10 -13.54
C GLY A 322 3.33 3.74 -13.50
N GLY A 323 4.03 4.06 -12.41
CA GLY A 323 5.46 3.83 -12.24
C GLY A 323 5.84 2.34 -12.17
N TRP A 324 5.02 1.52 -11.50
CA TRP A 324 5.18 0.06 -11.45
C TRP A 324 4.68 -0.62 -12.73
N LEU A 325 3.59 -0.14 -13.34
CA LEU A 325 3.15 -0.62 -14.66
C LEU A 325 4.23 -0.42 -15.74
N ARG A 326 4.92 0.73 -15.74
CA ARG A 326 6.11 0.99 -16.58
C ARG A 326 7.23 -0.02 -16.36
N MET A 327 7.45 -0.46 -15.11
CA MET A 327 8.46 -1.48 -14.80
C MET A 327 8.02 -2.87 -15.28
N ALA A 328 6.77 -3.26 -15.04
CA ALA A 328 6.19 -4.50 -15.56
C ALA A 328 6.23 -4.55 -17.10
N GLY A 329 5.81 -3.46 -17.75
CA GLY A 329 5.84 -3.30 -19.19
C GLY A 329 7.24 -3.23 -19.81
N SER A 330 8.28 -2.94 -19.02
CA SER A 330 9.67 -3.08 -19.47
C SER A 330 10.11 -4.55 -19.59
N GLN A 331 9.41 -5.47 -18.89
CA GLN A 331 9.61 -6.92 -18.98
C GLN A 331 8.61 -7.57 -19.96
N GLN A 332 7.39 -7.02 -20.05
CA GLN A 332 6.32 -7.50 -20.94
C GLN A 332 5.76 -6.37 -21.84
N PRO A 333 6.50 -5.94 -22.90
CA PRO A 333 6.09 -4.81 -23.73
C PRO A 333 4.74 -5.01 -24.45
N LYS A 334 4.46 -6.24 -24.92
CA LYS A 334 3.17 -6.57 -25.56
C LYS A 334 1.99 -6.42 -24.59
N GLN A 335 2.18 -6.79 -23.33
CA GLN A 335 1.16 -6.67 -22.28
C GLN A 335 0.92 -5.21 -21.88
N LEU A 336 1.97 -4.37 -21.88
CA LEU A 336 1.84 -2.92 -21.67
C LEU A 336 1.04 -2.24 -22.79
N LEU A 337 1.36 -2.54 -24.06
CA LEU A 337 0.62 -1.97 -25.18
C LEU A 337 -0.86 -2.38 -25.13
N ALA A 338 -1.16 -3.67 -24.98
CA ALA A 338 -2.54 -4.15 -24.84
C ALA A 338 -3.31 -3.52 -23.65
N PHE A 339 -2.64 -3.23 -22.54
CA PHE A 339 -3.22 -2.48 -21.41
C PHE A 339 -3.52 -1.03 -21.80
N LEU A 340 -2.59 -0.35 -22.47
CA LEU A 340 -2.74 1.04 -22.91
C LEU A 340 -3.82 1.17 -24.00
N ASP A 341 -3.87 0.26 -24.97
CA ASP A 341 -4.88 0.23 -26.03
C ASP A 341 -6.30 0.09 -25.43
N LYS A 342 -6.44 -0.71 -24.36
CA LYS A 342 -7.71 -0.93 -23.64
C LYS A 342 -8.09 0.23 -22.69
N TYR A 343 -7.11 0.89 -22.07
CA TYR A 343 -7.35 1.78 -20.92
C TYR A 343 -6.82 3.22 -21.01
N ALA A 344 -5.89 3.57 -21.92
CA ALA A 344 -5.22 4.88 -21.91
C ALA A 344 -6.19 6.07 -21.96
N ALA A 345 -7.27 5.98 -22.74
CA ALA A 345 -8.31 7.02 -22.83
C ALA A 345 -9.12 7.22 -21.51
N LYS A 346 -9.04 6.27 -20.57
CA LYS A 346 -9.69 6.30 -19.26
C LYS A 346 -8.72 6.58 -18.10
N LEU A 347 -7.40 6.55 -18.36
CA LEU A 347 -6.38 6.75 -17.33
C LEU A 347 -6.25 8.24 -16.93
N PRO A 348 -6.12 8.55 -15.62
CA PRO A 348 -5.66 9.85 -15.16
C PRO A 348 -4.34 10.27 -15.81
N ARG A 349 -4.21 11.55 -16.16
CA ARG A 349 -3.06 12.05 -16.92
C ARG A 349 -1.73 11.90 -16.18
N THR A 350 -1.69 11.79 -14.85
CA THR A 350 -0.47 11.42 -14.12
C THR A 350 -0.12 9.95 -14.30
N PHE A 351 -1.06 9.03 -14.05
CA PHE A 351 -0.89 7.58 -14.26
C PHE A 351 -0.34 7.29 -15.65
N LEU A 352 -1.01 7.80 -16.69
CA LEU A 352 -0.65 7.56 -18.09
C LEU A 352 0.78 8.03 -18.40
N ARG A 353 1.17 9.24 -17.95
CA ARG A 353 2.53 9.79 -18.18
C ARG A 353 3.63 8.93 -17.54
N TYR A 354 3.39 8.37 -16.36
CA TYR A 354 4.34 7.45 -15.73
C TYR A 354 4.40 6.10 -16.47
N ALA A 355 3.25 5.55 -16.87
CA ALA A 355 3.19 4.28 -17.61
C ALA A 355 3.94 4.32 -18.95
N ILE A 356 3.80 5.40 -19.72
CA ILE A 356 4.39 5.54 -21.07
C ILE A 356 5.82 6.09 -21.08
N GLU A 357 6.43 6.40 -19.92
CA GLU A 357 7.71 7.12 -19.81
C GLU A 357 8.84 6.49 -20.66
N ARG A 358 8.85 5.16 -20.82
CA ARG A 358 9.86 4.41 -21.58
C ARG A 358 9.50 4.12 -23.04
N LEU A 359 8.29 4.47 -23.49
CA LEU A 359 7.86 4.26 -24.88
C LEU A 359 8.53 5.26 -25.85
N SER A 360 8.46 5.00 -27.16
CA SER A 360 8.99 5.91 -28.18
C SER A 360 8.24 7.25 -28.20
N PRO A 361 8.82 8.34 -28.74
CA PRO A 361 8.11 9.62 -28.89
C PRO A 361 6.80 9.48 -29.67
N ALA A 362 6.77 8.64 -30.71
CA ALA A 362 5.57 8.36 -31.50
C ALA A 362 4.48 7.64 -30.70
N GLN A 363 4.84 6.61 -29.92
CA GLN A 363 3.90 5.90 -29.02
C GLN A 363 3.38 6.82 -27.91
N LYS A 364 4.26 7.64 -27.32
CA LYS A 364 3.86 8.68 -26.34
C LYS A 364 2.86 9.66 -26.95
N ALA A 365 3.14 10.16 -28.15
CA ALA A 365 2.24 11.06 -28.86
C ALA A 365 0.92 10.39 -29.27
N HIS A 366 0.92 9.09 -29.57
CA HIS A 366 -0.30 8.32 -29.83
C HIS A 366 -1.20 8.28 -28.59
N TYR A 367 -0.73 7.75 -27.45
CA TYR A 367 -1.54 7.60 -26.24
C TYR A 367 -1.86 8.93 -25.53
N MET A 368 -1.07 10.00 -25.73
CA MET A 368 -1.30 11.31 -25.10
C MET A 368 -2.24 12.25 -25.89
N LYS A 369 -2.70 11.85 -27.08
CA LYS A 369 -3.77 12.55 -27.80
C LYS A 369 -5.05 12.53 -26.94
N PRO A 370 -5.83 13.63 -26.91
CA PRO A 370 -7.19 13.56 -26.40
C PRO A 370 -7.96 12.50 -27.20
N GLY A 371 -8.57 11.53 -26.51
CA GLY A 371 -9.59 10.70 -27.15
C GLY A 371 -10.72 11.62 -27.62
N LYS A 372 -11.23 11.40 -28.84
CA LYS A 372 -12.50 12.00 -29.25
C LYS A 372 -13.56 11.49 -28.25
N LYS A 373 -14.16 12.41 -27.50
CA LYS A 373 -15.32 12.13 -26.65
C LYS A 373 -16.58 12.09 -27.50
#